data_AF-A0A1Y5DVQ9-F1
#
_entry.id   AF-A0A1Y5DVQ9-F1
#
_cell.length_a   1.000
_cell.length_b   1.000
_cell.length_c   1.000
_cell.angle_alpha   90.00
_cell.angle_beta   90.00
_cell.angle_gamma   90.00
#
_symmetry.space_group_name_H-M   'P 1'
#
loop_
_entity.id
_entity.type
_entity.pdbx_description
1 polymer ?
#
loop_
_entity_poly.entity_id
_entity_poly.type
_entity_poly.pdbx_seq_one_letter_code
_entity_poly.pdbx_strand_id
1 'polypeptide(L)'
;MAPHFRYFWSSRFWLAGPVTLIVAVFVMAAMSLWLPQGLAGIDHLLVPLVLFPLIWTVIFFYVILENNIKRAWLVMMLLFAINALPVVASILGWLK
;
A
#
# COMPACT_ATOMS: atom_id res chain seq x y z
N MET A 1 -33.35 9.92 1.56
CA MET A 1 -32.19 8.99 1.68
C MET A 1 -31.69 9.04 3.11
N ALA A 2 -31.61 7.90 3.79
CA ALA A 2 -31.22 7.83 5.20
C ALA A 2 -29.80 8.39 5.40
N PRO A 3 -29.56 9.26 6.40
CA PRO A 3 -28.30 10.00 6.57
C PRO A 3 -27.07 9.14 6.86
N HIS A 4 -27.22 7.83 7.13
CA HIS A 4 -26.11 6.92 7.45
C HIS A 4 -25.14 6.64 6.29
N PHE A 5 -25.58 6.70 5.02
CA PHE A 5 -24.75 6.27 3.88
C PHE A 5 -23.87 7.36 3.27
N ARG A 6 -23.92 8.59 3.77
CA ARG A 6 -23.13 9.71 3.19
C ARG A 6 -21.62 9.54 3.37
N TYR A 7 -21.19 8.68 4.30
CA TYR A 7 -19.79 8.38 4.57
C TYR A 7 -19.09 7.63 3.43
N PHE A 8 -19.80 6.71 2.75
CA PHE A 8 -19.28 5.98 1.59
C PHE A 8 -19.02 6.87 0.36
N TRP A 9 -19.52 8.11 0.37
CA TRP A 9 -19.27 9.08 -0.72
C TRP A 9 -18.09 10.01 -0.42
N SER A 10 -17.45 9.87 0.75
CA SER A 10 -16.28 10.65 1.11
C SER A 10 -15.01 10.04 0.51
N SER A 11 -14.27 10.82 -0.29
CA SER A 11 -12.96 10.41 -0.78
C SER A 11 -12.00 10.03 0.35
N ARG A 12 -12.12 10.70 1.51
CA ARG A 12 -11.28 10.40 2.68
C ARG A 12 -11.59 9.03 3.28
N PHE A 13 -12.85 8.60 3.27
CA PHE A 13 -13.21 7.27 3.75
C PHE A 13 -12.52 6.18 2.92
N TRP A 14 -12.59 6.30 1.59
CA TRP A 14 -11.96 5.33 0.70
C TRP A 14 -10.44 5.36 0.79
N LEU A 15 -9.85 6.56 0.75
CA LEU A 15 -8.41 6.74 0.85
C LEU A 15 -7.86 6.17 2.16
N ALA A 16 -8.41 6.57 3.31
CA ALA A 16 -7.90 6.16 4.62
C ALA A 16 -8.29 4.71 4.97
N GLY A 17 -9.36 4.17 4.37
CA GLY A 17 -9.79 2.80 4.59
C GLY A 17 -9.21 1.83 3.55
N PRO A 18 -10.02 1.31 2.62
CA PRO A 18 -9.60 0.24 1.71
C PRO A 18 -8.37 0.56 0.85
N VAL A 19 -8.26 1.79 0.34
CA VAL A 19 -7.16 2.15 -0.56
C VAL A 19 -5.83 2.11 0.17
N THR A 20 -5.74 2.67 1.37
CA THR A 20 -4.52 2.60 2.19
C THR A 20 -4.10 1.17 2.46
N LEU A 21 -5.04 0.28 2.78
CA LEU A 21 -4.73 -1.12 3.01
C LEU A 21 -4.16 -1.79 1.75
N ILE A 22 -4.81 -1.60 0.60
CA ILE A 22 -4.35 -2.15 -0.68
C ILE A 22 -2.95 -1.64 -1.02
N VAL A 23 -2.71 -0.33 -0.91
CA VAL A 23 -1.39 0.24 -1.20
C VAL A 23 -0.33 -0.30 -0.25
N ALA A 24 -0.62 -0.41 1.05
CA ALA A 24 0.31 -0.98 2.02
C ALA A 24 0.66 -2.46 1.71
N VAL A 25 -0.32 -3.25 1.25
CA VAL A 25 -0.08 -4.65 0.84
C VAL A 25 0.86 -4.71 -0.36
N PHE A 26 0.67 -3.84 -1.36
CA PHE A 26 1.58 -3.80 -2.52
C PHE A 26 2.96 -3.29 -2.17
N VAL A 27 3.09 -2.33 -1.25
CA VAL A 27 4.40 -1.90 -0.73
C VAL A 27 5.12 -3.07 -0.05
N MET A 28 4.43 -3.78 0.85
CA MET A 28 4.97 -4.99 1.50
C MET A 28 5.36 -6.08 0.49
N ALA A 29 4.50 -6.35 -0.50
CA ALA A 29 4.78 -7.34 -1.53
C ALA A 29 5.96 -6.93 -2.42
N ALA A 30 6.08 -5.65 -2.76
CA ALA A 30 7.22 -5.15 -3.51
C ALA A 30 8.52 -5.33 -2.72
N MET A 31 8.50 -5.18 -1.38
CA MET A 31 9.65 -5.42 -0.49
C MET A 31 10.33 -6.78 -0.66
N SER A 32 9.59 -7.83 -0.97
CA SER A 32 10.20 -9.15 -1.17
C SER A 32 11.02 -9.26 -2.46
N LEU A 33 10.88 -8.34 -3.42
CA LEU A 33 11.59 -8.37 -4.70
C LEU A 33 13.00 -7.76 -4.66
N TRP A 34 13.30 -6.96 -3.64
CA TRP A 34 14.55 -6.21 -3.50
C TRP A 34 15.25 -6.46 -2.17
N LEU A 35 14.57 -7.09 -1.19
CA LEU A 35 15.23 -7.65 -0.03
C LEU A 35 15.97 -8.95 -0.41
N PRO A 36 17.25 -9.08 -0.04
CA PRO A 36 17.99 -10.31 -0.31
C PRO A 36 17.41 -11.48 0.49
N GLN A 37 17.47 -12.67 -0.10
CA GLN A 37 17.16 -13.89 0.63
C GLN A 37 18.23 -14.10 1.71
N GLY A 38 17.80 -14.24 2.97
CA GLY A 38 18.71 -14.62 4.05
C GLY A 38 18.93 -16.14 4.08
N LEU A 39 19.71 -16.59 5.07
CA LEU A 39 20.17 -17.99 5.17
C LEU A 39 19.02 -19.00 5.24
N ALA A 40 17.87 -18.60 5.76
CA ALA A 40 16.67 -19.45 5.86
C ALA A 40 15.84 -19.48 4.57
N GLY A 41 16.22 -18.71 3.54
CA GLY A 41 15.51 -18.64 2.27
C GLY A 41 14.14 -17.98 2.33
N ILE A 42 13.67 -17.50 3.49
CA ILE A 42 12.36 -16.87 3.70
C ILE A 42 12.43 -15.45 4.26
N ASP A 43 13.62 -14.97 4.62
CA ASP A 43 13.80 -13.68 5.31
C ASP A 43 13.31 -12.48 4.48
N HIS A 44 13.37 -12.62 3.15
CA HIS A 44 12.85 -11.66 2.19
C HIS A 44 11.32 -11.46 2.29
N LEU A 45 10.59 -12.39 2.93
CA LEU A 45 9.15 -12.29 3.21
C LEU A 45 8.85 -11.94 4.67
N LEU A 46 9.65 -12.43 5.62
CA LEU A 46 9.44 -12.21 7.05
C LEU A 46 9.56 -10.73 7.43
N VAL A 47 10.60 -10.05 6.95
CA VAL A 47 10.85 -8.64 7.29
C VAL A 47 9.69 -7.73 6.81
N PRO A 48 9.23 -7.80 5.54
CA PRO A 48 8.06 -7.05 5.11
C PRO A 48 6.80 -7.35 5.93
N LEU A 49 6.56 -8.61 6.25
CA LEU A 49 5.38 -9.04 6.98
C LEU A 49 5.34 -8.46 8.40
N VAL A 50 6.47 -8.47 9.10
CA VAL A 50 6.59 -7.86 10.44
C VAL A 50 6.46 -6.33 10.37
N LEU A 51 6.97 -5.70 9.32
CA LEU A 51 6.87 -4.25 9.12
C LEU A 51 5.51 -3.79 8.61
N PHE A 52 4.66 -4.69 8.12
CA PHE A 52 3.37 -4.34 7.52
C PHE A 52 2.49 -3.40 8.37
N PRO A 53 2.30 -3.62 9.69
CA PRO A 53 1.51 -2.70 10.52
C PRO A 53 2.09 -1.29 10.54
N LEU A 54 3.43 -1.16 10.54
CA LEU A 54 4.11 0.13 10.51
C LEU A 54 3.94 0.81 9.15
N ILE A 55 4.15 0.07 8.05
CA ILE A 55 3.97 0.56 6.68
C ILE A 55 2.54 1.09 6.50
N TRP A 56 1.55 0.29 6.87
CA TRP A 56 0.15 0.68 6.83
C TRP A 56 -0.12 1.93 7.68
N THR A 57 0.39 1.98 8.91
CA THR A 57 0.19 3.11 9.83
C THR A 57 0.75 4.41 9.26
N VAL A 58 1.96 4.37 8.67
CA VAL A 58 2.58 5.57 8.08
C VAL A 58 1.76 6.09 6.90
N ILE A 59 1.32 5.20 6.01
CA ILE A 59 0.50 5.58 4.84
C ILE A 59 -0.88 6.10 5.30
N PHE A 60 -1.49 5.44 6.28
CA PHE A 60 -2.76 5.86 6.87
C PHE A 60 -2.67 7.26 7.47
N PHE A 61 -1.66 7.51 8.29
CA PHE A 61 -1.46 8.83 8.88
C PHE A 61 -1.17 9.88 7.81
N TYR A 62 -0.37 9.57 6.79
CA TYR A 62 -0.17 10.47 5.66
C TYR A 62 -1.52 10.89 5.04
N VAL A 63 -2.40 9.94 4.75
CA VAL A 63 -3.71 10.21 4.15
C VAL A 63 -4.60 11.08 5.06
N ILE A 64 -4.54 10.89 6.37
CA ILE A 64 -5.34 11.66 7.33
C ILE A 64 -4.78 13.08 7.55
N LEU A 65 -3.47 13.22 7.65
CA LEU A 65 -2.78 14.49 7.89
C LEU A 65 -2.78 15.38 6.63
N GLU A 66 -2.94 14.80 5.45
CA GLU A 66 -2.96 15.51 4.19
C GLU A 66 -4.25 16.36 4.02
N ASN A 67 -4.06 17.67 3.97
CA ASN A 67 -5.15 18.63 3.77
C ASN A 67 -5.64 18.69 2.32
N ASN A 68 -4.75 18.48 1.34
CA ASN A 68 -5.08 18.52 -0.06
C ASN A 68 -5.44 17.12 -0.59
N ILE A 69 -6.75 16.89 -0.76
CA ILE A 69 -7.26 15.59 -1.22
C ILE A 69 -6.73 15.16 -2.60
N LYS A 70 -6.46 16.10 -3.50
CA LYS A 70 -5.89 15.80 -4.82
C LYS A 70 -4.45 15.32 -4.69
N ARG A 71 -3.68 15.92 -3.78
CA ARG A 71 -2.31 15.50 -3.46
C ARG A 71 -2.30 14.12 -2.81
N ALA A 72 -3.21 13.87 -1.87
CA ALA A 72 -3.35 12.54 -1.26
C ALA A 72 -3.60 11.46 -2.32
N TRP A 73 -4.55 11.68 -3.25
CA TRP A 73 -4.80 10.77 -4.36
C TRP A 73 -3.58 10.57 -5.25
N LEU A 74 -2.90 11.65 -5.64
CA LEU A 74 -1.72 11.58 -6.50
C LEU A 74 -0.61 10.76 -5.84
N VAL A 75 -0.30 11.02 -4.57
CA VAL A 75 0.74 10.28 -3.84
C VAL A 75 0.35 8.81 -3.69
N MET A 76 -0.91 8.51 -3.37
CA MET A 76 -1.38 7.14 -3.24
C MET A 76 -1.34 6.38 -4.58
N MET A 77 -1.68 7.03 -5.69
CA MET A 77 -1.58 6.43 -7.04
C MET A 77 -0.13 6.17 -7.44
N LEU A 78 0.77 7.12 -7.18
CA LEU A 78 2.20 6.94 -7.46
C LEU A 78 2.80 5.82 -6.61
N LEU A 79 2.52 5.84 -5.30
CA LEU A 79 3.00 4.81 -4.37
C LEU A 79 2.47 3.44 -4.77
N PHE A 80 1.19 3.35 -5.15
CA PHE A 80 0.61 2.12 -5.69
C PHE A 80 1.33 1.68 -6.98
N ALA A 81 1.44 2.55 -7.98
CA ALA A 81 2.01 2.18 -9.27
C ALA A 81 3.47 1.72 -9.17
N ILE A 82 4.29 2.44 -8.40
CA ILE A 82 5.72 2.11 -8.21
C ILE A 82 5.89 0.72 -7.56
N ASN A 83 4.99 0.32 -6.66
CA ASN A 83 5.10 -0.96 -5.96
C ASN A 83 4.32 -2.09 -6.66
N ALA A 84 3.19 -1.80 -7.28
CA ALA A 84 2.37 -2.79 -7.97
C ALA A 84 2.97 -3.23 -9.30
N LEU A 85 3.60 -2.33 -10.06
CA LEU A 85 4.19 -2.68 -11.35
C LEU A 85 5.27 -3.78 -11.25
N PRO A 86 6.26 -3.69 -10.33
CA PRO A 86 7.24 -4.75 -10.15
C PRO A 86 6.62 -6.08 -9.69
N VAL A 87 5.65 -6.01 -8.76
CA VAL A 87 4.94 -7.20 -8.26
C VAL A 87 4.20 -7.92 -9.38
N VAL A 88 3.45 -7.18 -10.20
CA VAL A 88 2.74 -7.76 -11.35
C VAL A 88 3.73 -8.30 -12.38
N ALA A 89 4.80 -7.57 -12.69
CA ALA A 89 5.84 -8.02 -13.61
C ALA A 89 6.54 -9.31 -13.12
N SER A 90 6.77 -9.46 -11.82
CA SER A 90 7.29 -10.69 -11.21
C SER A 90 6.30 -11.86 -11.34
N ILE A 91 5.01 -11.63 -11.06
CA ILE A 91 3.96 -12.66 -11.22
C ILE A 91 3.83 -13.12 -12.69
N LEU A 92 4.00 -12.19 -13.64
CA LEU A 92 4.00 -12.50 -15.07
C LEU A 92 5.31 -13.14 -15.57
N GLY A 93 6.32 -13.26 -14.71
CA GLY A 93 7.63 -13.85 -15.04
C GLY A 93 8.57 -12.93 -15.83
N TRP A 94 8.28 -11.64 -15.92
CA TRP A 94 9.16 -10.64 -16.55
C TRP A 94 10.33 -10.25 -15.68
N LEU A 95 10.17 -10.35 -14.35
CA LEU A 95 11.20 -10.09 -13.36
C LEU A 95 11.41 -11.37 -12.53
N LYS A 96 12.68 -11.67 -12.21
CA LYS A 96 13.05 -12.75 -11.29
C LYS A 96 13.26 -12.21 -9.89
#